data_AF-A0A0A8ECZ2-F1
#
_entry.id   AF-A0A0A8ECZ2-F1
#
_cell.length_a   1.000
_cell.length_b   1.000
_cell.length_c   1.000
_cell.angle_alpha   90.00
_cell.angle_beta   90.00
_cell.angle_gamma   90.00
#
_symmetry.space_group_name_H-M   'P 1'
#
loop_
_entity.id
_entity.type
_entity.pdbx_description
1 polymer ?
#
loop_
_entity_poly.entity_id
_entity_poly.type
_entity_poly.pdbx_seq_one_letter_code
_entity_poly.pdbx_strand_id
1 'polypeptide(L)'
;MNPQSPRGRLRDALLRVGEGRQVPEADLRTAVENALSELAQETLGERSRVGLVTLGSEDHSWGRNLGLRIAEYDVGLPDLLWVADESDLPPQVRESCPTLGQDEWEAALLVCKLILTALESEPEPVPDDATQHPQRLPRPARALARERFCQSLVAIAERMDLPQDELTTQLRTTLLDFASETPDNEEAAQHIAVLPTEQPQPAMRMCLSRSTISLAQVLLSADGCPVPGCVLDEFPDLNQDEWNAVIQVTGLTLLAFEAEPACATGERPR
;
A
#
# COMPACT_ATOMS: atom_id res chain seq x y z
N MET A 1 -15.16 -14.41 -8.59
CA MET A 1 -13.70 -14.19 -8.61
C MET A 1 -13.24 -14.20 -10.05
N ASN A 2 -12.35 -13.30 -10.43
CA ASN A 2 -11.45 -13.56 -11.54
C ASN A 2 -10.04 -13.25 -11.02
N PRO A 3 -9.29 -14.22 -10.45
CA PRO A 3 -7.85 -14.06 -10.14
C PRO A 3 -7.01 -13.78 -11.42
N GLN A 4 -7.69 -13.63 -12.55
CA GLN A 4 -7.23 -13.16 -13.83
C GLN A 4 -7.26 -11.64 -14.00
N SER A 5 -7.69 -10.84 -13.03
CA SER A 5 -7.52 -9.39 -13.13
C SER A 5 -6.13 -8.95 -12.64
N PRO A 6 -5.54 -7.87 -13.20
CA PRO A 6 -4.26 -7.37 -12.73
C PRO A 6 -4.27 -6.91 -11.27
N ARG A 7 -5.38 -6.33 -10.79
CA ARG A 7 -5.56 -5.97 -9.37
C ARG A 7 -5.51 -7.19 -8.47
N GLY A 8 -6.27 -8.24 -8.81
CA GLY A 8 -6.29 -9.49 -8.06
C GLY A 8 -4.90 -10.15 -8.02
N ARG A 9 -4.20 -10.18 -9.15
CA ARG A 9 -2.82 -10.71 -9.21
C ARG A 9 -1.85 -9.93 -8.35
N LEU A 10 -1.88 -8.59 -8.39
CA LEU A 10 -0.98 -7.76 -7.59
C LEU A 10 -1.24 -7.96 -6.11
N ARG A 11 -2.51 -7.91 -5.71
CA ARG A 11 -2.93 -8.15 -4.33
C ARG A 11 -2.45 -9.51 -3.81
N ASP A 12 -2.69 -10.58 -4.58
CA ASP A 12 -2.27 -11.93 -4.20
C ASP A 12 -0.74 -12.06 -4.12
N ALA A 13 0.00 -11.40 -5.01
CA ALA A 13 1.46 -11.40 -4.99
C ALA A 13 1.99 -10.68 -3.74
N LEU A 14 1.43 -9.51 -3.39
CA LEU A 14 1.83 -8.73 -2.21
C LEU A 14 1.50 -9.46 -0.91
N LEU A 15 0.33 -10.10 -0.80
CA LEU A 15 -0.01 -10.88 0.39
C LEU A 15 0.96 -12.07 0.61
N ARG A 16 1.40 -12.72 -0.47
CA ARG A 16 2.39 -13.81 -0.38
C ARG A 16 3.77 -13.35 0.10
N VAL A 17 4.14 -12.09 -0.14
CA VAL A 17 5.36 -11.50 0.43
C VAL A 17 5.25 -11.50 1.96
N GLY A 18 4.14 -10.97 2.48
CA GLY A 18 3.88 -10.91 3.92
C GLY A 18 3.71 -12.27 4.59
N GLU A 19 3.23 -13.30 3.88
CA GLU A 19 2.99 -14.65 4.42
C GLU A 19 4.25 -15.49 4.65
N GLY A 20 5.41 -15.07 4.12
CA GLY A 20 6.75 -15.63 4.30
C GLY A 20 6.80 -17.08 4.80
N ARG A 21 6.97 -18.07 3.90
CA ARG A 21 7.41 -19.44 4.26
C ARG A 21 7.60 -20.48 3.16
N GLN A 22 7.19 -20.28 1.90
CA GLN A 22 7.19 -21.40 0.94
C GLN A 22 7.60 -21.07 -0.50
N VAL A 23 7.76 -19.79 -0.84
CA VAL A 23 8.03 -19.37 -2.22
C VAL A 23 9.41 -18.72 -2.29
N PRO A 24 10.27 -19.12 -3.24
CA PRO A 24 11.56 -18.47 -3.47
C PRO A 24 11.39 -16.96 -3.70
N GLU A 25 12.29 -16.15 -3.15
CA GLU A 25 12.28 -14.69 -3.30
C GLU A 25 12.24 -14.27 -4.78
N ALA A 26 12.99 -14.94 -5.65
CA ALA A 26 12.99 -14.66 -7.09
C ALA A 26 11.61 -14.88 -7.74
N ASP A 27 10.86 -15.88 -7.28
CA ASP A 27 9.51 -16.16 -7.78
C ASP A 27 8.51 -15.11 -7.26
N LEU A 28 8.63 -14.71 -5.99
CA LEU A 28 7.84 -13.61 -5.42
C LEU A 28 8.12 -12.29 -6.15
N ARG A 29 9.40 -11.98 -6.38
CA ARG A 29 9.82 -10.78 -7.11
C ARG A 29 9.22 -10.76 -8.50
N THR A 30 9.38 -11.85 -9.25
CA THR A 30 8.81 -12.00 -10.59
C THR A 30 7.29 -11.84 -10.58
N ALA A 31 6.60 -12.42 -9.58
CA ALA A 31 5.15 -12.30 -9.47
C ALA A 31 4.69 -10.86 -9.20
N VAL A 32 5.36 -10.16 -8.28
CA VAL A 32 5.07 -8.76 -7.95
C VAL A 32 5.36 -7.85 -9.15
N GLU A 33 6.54 -7.95 -9.75
CA GLU A 33 6.95 -7.12 -10.89
C GLU A 33 6.03 -7.29 -12.10
N ASN A 34 5.65 -8.53 -12.43
CA ASN A 34 4.72 -8.81 -13.53
C ASN A 34 3.33 -8.23 -13.24
N ALA A 35 2.77 -8.50 -12.06
CA ALA A 35 1.43 -8.02 -11.71
C ALA A 35 1.37 -6.49 -11.61
N LEU A 36 2.42 -5.87 -11.07
CA LEU A 36 2.57 -4.42 -10.99
C LEU A 36 2.70 -3.80 -12.38
N SER A 37 3.53 -4.38 -13.26
CA SER A 37 3.69 -3.91 -14.64
C SER A 37 2.39 -4.01 -15.44
N GLU A 38 1.65 -5.11 -15.29
CA GLU A 38 0.35 -5.28 -15.94
C GLU A 38 -0.66 -4.23 -15.47
N LEU A 39 -0.81 -4.03 -14.15
CA LEU A 39 -1.74 -3.04 -13.62
C LEU A 39 -1.31 -1.60 -13.96
N ALA A 40 -0.01 -1.33 -13.95
CA ALA A 40 0.53 -0.03 -14.34
C ALA A 40 0.30 0.26 -15.83
N GLN A 41 0.43 -0.74 -16.70
CA GLN A 41 0.14 -0.58 -18.12
C GLN A 41 -1.33 -0.22 -18.36
N GLU A 42 -2.25 -0.82 -17.61
CA GLU A 42 -3.68 -0.50 -17.69
C GLU A 42 -4.02 0.89 -17.11
N THR A 43 -3.36 1.29 -16.02
CA THR A 43 -3.74 2.49 -15.24
C THR A 43 -2.97 3.74 -15.66
N LEU A 44 -1.69 3.60 -15.95
CA LEU A 44 -0.73 4.71 -16.16
C LEU A 44 -0.20 4.77 -17.60
N GLY A 45 -0.18 3.64 -18.31
CA GLY A 45 0.36 3.53 -19.67
C GLY A 45 1.84 3.92 -19.73
N GLU A 46 2.22 4.74 -20.72
CA GLU A 46 3.61 5.16 -20.96
C GLU A 46 4.22 6.02 -19.84
N ARG A 47 3.40 6.54 -18.91
CA ARG A 47 3.86 7.31 -17.74
C ARG A 47 4.37 6.43 -16.61
N SER A 48 4.20 5.11 -16.73
CA SER A 48 4.63 4.16 -15.71
C SER A 48 6.14 4.27 -15.42
N ARG A 49 6.48 4.29 -14.14
CA ARG A 49 7.83 4.22 -13.58
C ARG A 49 7.99 3.05 -12.62
N VAL A 50 7.03 2.14 -12.57
CA VAL A 50 7.01 1.03 -11.60
C VAL A 50 8.21 0.09 -11.71
N GLY A 51 8.89 0.05 -12.86
CA GLY A 51 10.14 -0.70 -13.04
C GLY A 51 11.34 -0.18 -12.25
N LEU A 52 11.22 0.99 -11.60
CA LEU A 52 12.21 1.51 -10.64
C LEU A 52 11.99 0.98 -9.22
N VAL A 53 10.93 0.20 -9.00
CA VAL A 53 10.63 -0.47 -7.73
C VAL A 53 10.70 -1.98 -7.94
N THR A 54 11.34 -2.66 -6.99
CA THR A 54 11.50 -4.12 -6.98
C THR A 54 11.00 -4.70 -5.66
N LEU A 55 10.80 -6.00 -5.62
CA LEU A 55 10.83 -6.74 -4.35
C LEU A 55 12.29 -6.94 -3.95
N GLY A 56 12.68 -6.35 -2.83
CA GLY A 56 14.01 -6.44 -2.25
C GLY A 56 13.98 -6.98 -0.83
N SER A 57 15.16 -7.09 -0.24
CA SER A 57 15.32 -7.61 1.11
C SER A 57 16.27 -6.74 1.91
N GLU A 58 16.01 -6.57 3.19
CA GLU A 58 16.91 -5.85 4.08
C GLU A 58 17.27 -6.66 5.31
N ASP A 59 18.56 -6.68 5.62
CA ASP A 59 19.10 -7.39 6.76
C ASP A 59 18.99 -6.51 8.02
N HIS A 60 18.19 -6.94 8.97
CA HIS A 60 18.04 -6.29 10.26
C HIS A 60 18.70 -7.12 11.36
N SER A 61 18.97 -6.48 12.51
CA SER A 61 19.47 -7.17 13.71
C SER A 61 18.58 -8.32 14.22
N TRP A 62 17.33 -8.38 13.77
CA TRP A 62 16.35 -9.41 14.13
C TRP A 62 16.02 -10.39 13.01
N GLY A 63 16.55 -10.19 11.81
CA GLY A 63 16.28 -11.02 10.65
C GLY A 63 16.21 -10.26 9.33
N ARG A 64 15.97 -10.98 8.25
CA ARG A 64 15.79 -10.43 6.90
C ARG A 64 14.30 -10.26 6.59
N ASN A 65 13.86 -9.07 6.23
CA ASN A 65 12.50 -8.82 5.72
C ASN A 65 12.51 -8.66 4.20
N LEU A 66 11.39 -8.96 3.55
CA LEU A 66 11.12 -8.72 2.14
C LEU A 66 10.07 -7.63 2.01
N GLY A 67 10.33 -6.64 1.16
CA GLY A 67 9.45 -5.50 0.97
C GLY A 67 9.63 -4.85 -0.39
N LEU A 68 8.78 -3.88 -0.70
CA LEU A 68 8.91 -3.07 -1.91
C LEU A 68 9.99 -2.02 -1.68
N ARG A 69 10.96 -1.94 -2.59
CA ARG A 69 12.14 -1.08 -2.44
C ARG A 69 12.49 -0.44 -3.78
N ILE A 70 13.21 0.68 -3.76
CA ILE A 70 13.81 1.23 -4.97
C ILE A 70 14.78 0.18 -5.56
N ALA A 71 14.83 0.03 -6.89
CA ALA A 71 15.65 -1.01 -7.51
C ALA A 71 17.15 -0.73 -7.41
N GLU A 72 17.54 0.55 -7.48
CA GLU A 72 18.94 0.98 -7.43
C GLU A 72 19.46 1.18 -6.00
N TYR A 73 18.56 1.46 -5.05
CA TYR A 73 18.88 1.71 -3.65
C TYR A 73 18.11 0.74 -2.77
N ASP A 74 18.78 0.16 -1.78
CA ASP A 74 18.14 -0.71 -0.80
C ASP A 74 17.32 0.11 0.21
N VAL A 75 16.37 0.93 -0.26
CA VAL A 75 15.51 1.83 0.51
C VAL A 75 14.05 1.37 0.37
N GLY A 76 13.40 1.10 1.50
CA GLY A 76 12.00 0.66 1.54
C GLY A 76 11.04 1.78 1.16
N LEU A 77 9.98 1.42 0.42
CA LEU A 77 8.88 2.34 0.18
C LEU A 77 8.22 2.83 1.48
N PRO A 78 7.99 1.99 2.51
CA PRO A 78 7.49 2.48 3.80
C PRO A 78 8.37 3.57 4.39
N ASP A 79 9.70 3.43 4.36
CA ASP A 79 10.65 4.38 4.94
C ASP A 79 10.53 5.75 4.27
N LEU A 80 10.46 5.79 2.94
CA LEU A 80 10.25 7.03 2.20
C LEU A 80 8.92 7.70 2.58
N LEU A 81 7.86 6.91 2.78
CA LEU A 81 6.56 7.44 3.20
C LEU A 81 6.53 7.86 4.68
N TRP A 82 7.34 7.25 5.54
CA TRP A 82 7.51 7.69 6.93
C TRP A 82 8.08 9.10 6.99
N VAL A 83 9.09 9.40 6.16
CA VAL A 83 9.68 10.75 6.08
C VAL A 83 8.75 11.73 5.37
N ALA A 84 8.02 11.28 4.34
CA ALA A 84 7.06 12.10 3.64
C ALA A 84 5.83 12.49 4.48
N ASP A 85 5.55 11.80 5.58
CA ASP A 85 4.43 12.07 6.49
C ASP A 85 4.43 13.52 7.01
N GLU A 86 5.60 14.14 7.11
CA GLU A 86 5.78 15.53 7.55
C GLU A 86 5.59 16.55 6.39
N SER A 87 5.18 16.11 5.22
CA SER A 87 5.07 16.96 4.03
C SER A 87 3.76 17.74 3.94
N ASP A 88 3.87 18.99 3.49
CA ASP A 88 2.71 19.78 3.10
C ASP A 88 2.00 19.16 1.89
N LEU A 89 0.66 19.24 1.87
CA LEU A 89 -0.18 18.89 0.73
C LEU A 89 0.30 19.63 -0.53
N PRO A 90 0.78 18.92 -1.58
CA PRO A 90 1.29 19.57 -2.78
C PRO A 90 0.20 20.37 -3.51
N PRO A 91 0.51 21.57 -4.06
CA PRO A 91 -0.44 22.38 -4.82
C PRO A 91 -1.09 21.62 -5.99
N GLN A 92 -0.34 20.76 -6.66
CA GLN A 92 -0.81 19.96 -7.80
C GLN A 92 -1.87 18.92 -7.38
N VAL A 93 -1.70 18.33 -6.19
CA VAL A 93 -2.71 17.44 -5.58
C VAL A 93 -3.95 18.26 -5.24
N ARG A 94 -3.80 19.46 -4.68
CA ARG A 94 -4.93 20.36 -4.39
C ARG A 94 -5.68 20.80 -5.64
N GLU A 95 -5.00 20.99 -6.77
CA GLU A 95 -5.64 21.28 -8.06
C GLU A 95 -6.47 20.10 -8.57
N SER A 96 -5.95 18.87 -8.39
CA SER A 96 -6.62 17.63 -8.83
C SER A 96 -7.72 17.17 -7.86
N CYS A 97 -7.57 17.51 -6.58
CA CYS A 97 -8.44 17.14 -5.47
C CYS A 97 -8.78 18.38 -4.61
N PRO A 98 -9.63 19.31 -5.09
CA PRO A 98 -9.84 20.61 -4.44
C PRO A 98 -10.48 20.55 -3.04
N THR A 99 -11.12 19.43 -2.70
CA THR A 99 -11.74 19.20 -1.38
C THR A 99 -10.78 18.56 -0.38
N LEU A 100 -9.58 18.16 -0.81
CA LEU A 100 -8.58 17.55 0.06
C LEU A 100 -7.91 18.60 0.96
N GLY A 101 -7.99 18.38 2.26
CA GLY A 101 -7.30 19.18 3.28
C GLY A 101 -5.95 18.60 3.68
N GLN A 102 -5.18 19.35 4.49
CA GLN A 102 -3.90 18.91 5.05
C GLN A 102 -4.08 17.67 5.94
N ASP A 103 -5.03 17.70 6.88
CA ASP A 103 -5.28 16.57 7.80
C ASP A 103 -5.63 15.26 7.05
N GLU A 104 -6.37 15.37 5.93
CA GLU A 104 -6.70 14.21 5.10
C GLU A 104 -5.51 13.73 4.26
N TRP A 105 -4.59 14.64 3.88
CA TRP A 105 -3.34 14.29 3.22
C TRP A 105 -2.40 13.51 4.15
N GLU A 106 -2.21 14.00 5.37
CA GLU A 106 -1.43 13.32 6.41
C GLU A 106 -2.02 11.94 6.73
N ALA A 107 -3.34 11.85 6.92
CA ALA A 107 -4.01 10.58 7.12
C ALA A 107 -3.82 9.60 5.95
N ALA A 108 -3.83 10.11 4.70
CA ALA A 108 -3.59 9.29 3.52
C ALA A 108 -2.16 8.71 3.51
N LEU A 109 -1.15 9.54 3.77
CA LEU A 109 0.25 9.09 3.85
C LEU A 109 0.47 8.08 4.97
N LEU A 110 -0.11 8.35 6.15
CA LEU A 110 -0.04 7.45 7.30
C LEU A 110 -0.66 6.08 7.00
N VAL A 111 -1.82 6.04 6.35
CA VAL A 111 -2.44 4.76 5.99
C VAL A 111 -1.64 4.04 4.91
N CYS A 112 -1.06 4.76 3.94
CA CYS A 112 -0.21 4.17 2.91
C CYS A 112 1.01 3.46 3.51
N LYS A 113 1.77 4.15 4.37
CA LYS A 113 2.96 3.55 5.00
C LYS A 113 2.59 2.35 5.87
N LEU A 114 1.47 2.39 6.60
CA LEU A 114 1.00 1.25 7.40
C LEU A 114 0.59 0.06 6.54
N ILE A 115 -0.12 0.28 5.44
CA ILE A 115 -0.49 -0.78 4.48
C ILE A 115 0.77 -1.42 3.92
N LEU A 116 1.72 -0.62 3.42
CA LEU A 116 2.96 -1.17 2.87
C LEU A 116 3.75 -1.93 3.95
N THR A 117 3.87 -1.40 5.16
CA THR A 117 4.52 -2.08 6.30
C THR A 117 3.84 -3.42 6.63
N ALA A 118 2.51 -3.50 6.53
CA ALA A 118 1.77 -4.73 6.79
C ALA A 118 1.97 -5.80 5.70
N LEU A 119 2.31 -5.39 4.48
CA LEU A 119 2.56 -6.26 3.33
C LEU A 119 4.00 -6.77 3.27
N GLU A 120 4.93 -6.16 4.00
CA GLU A 120 6.29 -6.68 4.13
C GLU A 120 6.31 -8.02 4.88
N SER A 121 7.29 -8.85 4.56
CA SER A 121 7.54 -10.06 5.33
C SER A 121 8.06 -9.68 6.72
N GLU A 122 7.70 -10.48 7.72
CA GLU A 122 8.34 -10.31 9.03
C GLU A 122 9.84 -10.63 8.92
N PRO A 123 10.71 -9.98 9.72
CA PRO A 123 12.12 -10.31 9.77
C PRO A 123 12.31 -11.79 10.13
N GLU A 124 12.87 -12.57 9.21
CA GLU A 124 13.21 -13.97 9.46
C GLU A 124 14.62 -14.08 10.03
N PRO A 125 14.83 -14.81 11.14
CA PRO A 125 16.18 -15.01 11.66
C PRO A 125 17.04 -15.65 10.59
N VAL A 126 18.12 -14.97 10.20
CA VAL A 126 19.10 -15.51 9.25
C VAL A 126 19.60 -16.85 9.80
N PRO A 127 19.47 -17.96 9.06
CA PRO A 127 20.02 -19.24 9.49
C PRO A 127 21.54 -19.12 9.46
N ASP A 128 22.15 -18.78 10.59
CA ASP A 128 23.59 -18.64 10.69
C ASP A 128 24.22 -20.02 10.95
N ASP A 129 24.83 -20.59 9.92
CA ASP A 129 25.82 -21.67 10.07
C ASP A 129 27.02 -21.06 10.81
N ALA A 130 27.05 -21.27 12.13
CA ALA A 130 28.13 -20.95 13.05
C ALA A 130 28.31 -19.47 13.46
N THR A 131 27.49 -18.97 14.39
CA THR A 131 28.00 -18.48 15.69
C THR A 131 26.89 -18.26 16.73
N GLN A 132 27.18 -18.62 17.98
CA GLN A 132 26.33 -18.35 19.14
C GLN A 132 26.37 -16.86 19.50
N HIS A 133 25.30 -16.12 19.25
CA HIS A 133 25.09 -14.81 19.90
C HIS A 133 24.10 -14.93 21.07
N PRO A 134 24.47 -14.50 22.29
CA PRO A 134 23.59 -14.48 23.45
C PRO A 134 22.72 -13.22 23.44
N GLN A 135 21.44 -13.40 23.79
CA GLN A 135 20.36 -12.38 23.88
C GLN A 135 19.57 -12.12 22.58
N ARG A 136 18.86 -13.16 22.13
CA ARG A 136 17.71 -13.02 21.23
C ARG A 136 16.56 -12.33 21.99
N LEU A 137 16.14 -11.15 21.54
CA LEU A 137 14.93 -10.50 22.06
C LEU A 137 13.68 -11.26 21.59
N PRO A 138 12.62 -11.37 22.41
CA PRO A 138 11.39 -12.03 22.01
C PRO A 138 10.69 -11.28 20.86
N ARG A 139 10.13 -12.07 19.93
CA ARG A 139 9.33 -11.63 18.77
C ARG A 139 8.26 -10.59 19.17
N PRO A 140 8.09 -9.46 18.45
CA PRO A 140 6.95 -8.58 18.64
C PRO A 140 5.63 -9.31 18.28
N ALA A 141 4.58 -9.13 19.08
CA ALA A 141 3.29 -9.80 18.93
C ALA A 141 2.43 -9.31 17.72
N ARG A 142 3.06 -8.72 16.69
CA ARG A 142 2.37 -8.02 15.59
C ARG A 142 1.81 -8.94 14.51
N ALA A 143 2.20 -10.21 14.46
CA ALA A 143 1.79 -11.14 13.39
C ALA A 143 0.28 -11.30 13.25
N LEU A 144 -0.42 -11.50 14.36
CA LEU A 144 -1.87 -11.67 14.34
C LEU A 144 -2.61 -10.37 13.97
N ALA A 145 -2.11 -9.22 14.44
CA ALA A 145 -2.68 -7.92 14.11
C ALA A 145 -2.47 -7.62 12.61
N ARG A 146 -1.27 -7.90 12.07
CA ARG A 146 -0.93 -7.81 10.65
C ARG A 146 -1.87 -8.67 9.80
N GLU A 147 -2.02 -9.95 10.15
CA GLU A 147 -2.92 -10.88 9.43
C GLU A 147 -4.37 -10.39 9.40
N ARG A 148 -4.89 -9.92 10.54
CA ARG A 148 -6.24 -9.35 10.62
C ARG A 148 -6.39 -8.08 9.78
N PHE A 149 -5.37 -7.22 9.79
CA PHE A 149 -5.38 -5.99 8.99
C PHE A 149 -5.39 -6.33 7.48
N CYS A 150 -4.52 -7.22 7.02
CA CYS A 150 -4.52 -7.70 5.64
C CYS A 150 -5.86 -8.36 5.24
N GLN A 151 -6.47 -9.14 6.15
CA GLN A 151 -7.81 -9.72 5.91
C GLN A 151 -8.89 -8.65 5.74
N SER A 152 -8.83 -7.56 6.50
CA SER A 152 -9.75 -6.42 6.34
C SER A 152 -9.56 -5.72 5.00
N LEU A 153 -8.32 -5.54 4.54
CA LEU A 153 -8.04 -4.99 3.21
C LEU A 153 -8.60 -5.89 2.09
N VAL A 154 -8.44 -7.21 2.22
CA VAL A 154 -9.03 -8.18 1.28
C VAL A 154 -10.56 -8.11 1.30
N ALA A 155 -11.17 -7.96 2.48
CA ALA A 155 -12.61 -7.87 2.61
C ALA A 155 -13.20 -6.69 1.82
N ILE A 156 -12.51 -5.55 1.76
CA ILE A 156 -12.95 -4.40 0.96
C ILE A 156 -13.06 -4.78 -0.52
N ALA A 157 -12.07 -5.47 -1.05
CA ALA A 157 -12.06 -5.87 -2.45
C ALA A 157 -13.01 -7.03 -2.79
N GLU A 158 -13.36 -7.88 -1.82
CA GLU A 158 -14.06 -9.16 -2.08
C GLU A 158 -15.48 -9.24 -1.52
N ARG A 159 -15.75 -8.59 -0.39
CA ARG A 159 -16.99 -8.75 0.39
C ARG A 159 -18.00 -7.67 0.04
N MET A 160 -18.52 -7.72 -1.18
CA MET A 160 -19.62 -6.85 -1.61
C MET A 160 -20.95 -7.14 -0.88
N ASP A 161 -21.02 -8.23 -0.11
CA ASP A 161 -22.15 -8.60 0.73
C ASP A 161 -22.17 -7.88 2.09
N LEU A 162 -21.03 -7.31 2.52
CA LEU A 162 -20.94 -6.60 3.79
C LEU A 162 -21.37 -5.14 3.66
N PRO A 163 -22.11 -4.59 4.65
CA PRO A 163 -22.41 -3.17 4.71
C PRO A 163 -21.13 -2.32 4.78
N GLN A 164 -21.15 -1.16 4.12
CA GLN A 164 -20.02 -0.22 4.11
C GLN A 164 -19.56 0.20 5.52
N ASP A 165 -20.50 0.34 6.48
CA ASP A 165 -20.20 0.76 7.84
C ASP A 165 -19.47 -0.34 8.61
N GLU A 166 -19.77 -1.61 8.30
CA GLU A 166 -19.10 -2.77 8.88
C GLU A 166 -17.68 -2.87 8.33
N LEU A 167 -17.50 -2.74 7.01
CA LEU A 167 -16.17 -2.70 6.38
C LEU A 167 -15.31 -1.55 6.91
N THR A 168 -15.91 -0.35 7.07
CA THR A 168 -15.23 0.82 7.65
C THR A 168 -14.79 0.56 9.08
N THR A 169 -15.69 0.02 9.91
CA THR A 169 -15.38 -0.30 11.31
C THR A 169 -14.27 -1.33 11.40
N GLN A 170 -14.37 -2.41 10.61
CA GLN A 170 -13.38 -3.47 10.59
C GLN A 170 -11.99 -2.96 10.14
N LEU A 171 -11.94 -2.14 9.09
CA LEU A 171 -10.71 -1.51 8.62
C LEU A 171 -10.06 -0.68 9.72
N ARG A 172 -10.81 0.25 10.34
CA ARG A 172 -10.29 1.12 11.40
C ARG A 172 -9.78 0.35 12.61
N THR A 173 -10.55 -0.63 13.10
CA THR A 173 -10.16 -1.44 14.25
C THR A 173 -8.89 -2.23 13.97
N THR A 174 -8.81 -2.92 12.82
CA THR A 174 -7.64 -3.73 12.51
C THR A 174 -6.40 -2.91 12.17
N LEU A 175 -6.57 -1.70 11.60
CA LEU A 175 -5.49 -0.74 11.43
C LEU A 175 -4.93 -0.30 12.79
N LEU A 176 -5.77 0.06 13.75
CA LEU A 176 -5.33 0.48 15.09
C LEU A 176 -4.69 -0.66 15.88
N ASP A 177 -5.25 -1.87 15.81
CA ASP A 177 -4.65 -3.08 16.39
C ASP A 177 -3.21 -3.31 15.87
N PHE A 178 -2.97 -3.00 14.58
CA PHE A 178 -1.66 -3.15 13.95
C PHE A 178 -0.71 -1.97 14.26
N ALA A 179 -1.19 -0.74 14.11
CA ALA A 179 -0.42 0.48 14.24
C ALA A 179 -0.16 0.91 15.70
N SER A 180 -0.85 0.29 16.66
CA SER A 180 -1.00 0.74 18.06
C SER A 180 -1.88 2.00 18.17
N GLU A 181 -2.67 2.07 19.25
CA GLU A 181 -3.56 3.20 19.58
C GLU A 181 -2.75 4.40 20.08
N THR A 182 -2.08 5.09 19.15
CA THR A 182 -1.51 6.41 19.39
C THR A 182 -2.52 7.49 18.97
N PRO A 183 -2.49 8.70 19.54
CA PRO A 183 -3.40 9.77 19.14
C PRO A 183 -3.40 10.04 17.64
N ASP A 184 -2.22 10.05 17.01
CA ASP A 184 -2.05 10.32 15.59
C ASP A 184 -2.70 9.21 14.73
N ASN A 185 -2.52 7.94 15.14
CA ASN A 185 -3.15 6.81 14.45
C ASN A 185 -4.68 6.81 14.61
N GLU A 186 -5.18 7.16 15.80
CA GLU A 186 -6.62 7.28 16.06
C GLU A 186 -7.27 8.38 15.22
N GLU A 187 -6.61 9.53 15.12
CA GLU A 187 -7.05 10.65 14.29
C GLU A 187 -7.06 10.25 12.81
N ALA A 188 -5.94 9.72 12.30
CA ALA A 188 -5.85 9.26 10.92
C ALA A 188 -6.90 8.18 10.60
N ALA A 189 -7.16 7.23 11.50
CA ALA A 189 -8.18 6.21 11.30
C ALA A 189 -9.60 6.81 11.13
N GLN A 190 -9.91 7.91 11.80
CA GLN A 190 -11.21 8.61 11.65
C GLN A 190 -11.36 9.27 10.28
N HIS A 191 -10.26 9.62 9.62
CA HIS A 191 -10.24 10.17 8.27
C HIS A 191 -10.44 9.12 7.18
N ILE A 192 -10.46 7.82 7.49
CA ILE A 192 -10.59 6.75 6.49
C ILE A 192 -11.96 6.10 6.56
N ALA A 193 -12.60 5.86 5.41
CA ALA A 193 -13.87 5.15 5.30
C ALA A 193 -13.84 4.20 4.10
N VAL A 194 -14.68 3.16 4.15
CA VAL A 194 -14.95 2.31 2.99
C VAL A 194 -16.25 2.79 2.35
N LEU A 195 -16.16 3.28 1.11
CA LEU A 195 -17.31 3.86 0.41
C LEU A 195 -17.54 3.16 -0.93
N PRO A 196 -18.80 2.97 -1.36
CA PRO A 196 -19.12 2.45 -2.68
C PRO A 196 -18.84 3.49 -3.77
N THR A 197 -18.45 3.02 -4.95
CA THR A 197 -18.47 3.84 -6.16
C THR A 197 -19.89 4.18 -6.59
N GLU A 198 -20.01 5.24 -7.38
CA GLU A 198 -21.26 5.55 -8.06
C GLU A 198 -21.74 4.40 -8.95
N GLN A 199 -23.06 4.36 -9.17
CA GLN A 199 -23.78 3.37 -9.96
C GLN A 199 -23.30 3.30 -11.42
N PRO A 200 -23.48 2.16 -12.13
CA PRO A 200 -24.53 1.14 -11.97
C PRO A 200 -24.21 -0.06 -11.06
N GLN A 201 -22.95 -0.32 -10.75
CA GLN A 201 -22.55 -1.43 -9.87
C GLN A 201 -21.54 -0.91 -8.85
N PRO A 202 -21.95 -0.71 -7.58
CA PRO A 202 -21.08 -0.13 -6.58
C PRO A 202 -19.93 -1.08 -6.25
N ALA A 203 -18.70 -0.60 -6.45
CA ALA A 203 -17.48 -1.25 -5.97
C ALA A 203 -17.02 -0.55 -4.70
N MET A 204 -16.63 -1.29 -3.67
CA MET A 204 -16.10 -0.70 -2.44
C MET A 204 -14.68 -0.17 -2.64
N ARG A 205 -14.40 1.02 -2.14
CA ARG A 205 -13.10 1.68 -2.19
C ARG A 205 -12.67 2.17 -0.81
N MET A 206 -11.36 2.26 -0.59
CA MET A 206 -10.82 2.98 0.56
C MET A 206 -10.80 4.47 0.24
N CYS A 207 -11.56 5.25 0.98
CA CYS A 207 -11.74 6.67 0.75
C CYS A 207 -11.42 7.49 2.00
N LEU A 208 -11.19 8.78 1.78
CA LEU A 208 -11.20 9.78 2.82
C LEU A 208 -12.63 10.10 3.24
N SER A 209 -12.89 10.14 4.54
CA SER A 209 -14.25 10.17 5.09
C SER A 209 -14.97 11.50 4.84
N ARG A 210 -14.25 12.62 4.71
CA ARG A 210 -14.87 13.94 4.48
C ARG A 210 -14.92 14.28 2.99
N SER A 211 -13.81 14.13 2.29
CA SER A 211 -13.75 14.46 0.86
C SER A 211 -14.34 13.36 -0.04
N THR A 212 -14.51 12.14 0.47
CA THR A 212 -14.99 10.93 -0.26
C THR A 212 -14.07 10.48 -1.39
N ILE A 213 -12.88 11.08 -1.50
CA ILE A 213 -11.89 10.76 -2.53
C ILE A 213 -11.21 9.42 -2.17
N SER A 214 -11.03 8.55 -3.16
CA SER A 214 -10.28 7.30 -2.99
C SER A 214 -8.83 7.59 -2.62
N LEU A 215 -8.26 6.83 -1.69
CA LEU A 215 -6.84 6.93 -1.34
C LEU A 215 -5.95 6.67 -2.56
N ALA A 216 -6.30 5.68 -3.38
CA ALA A 216 -5.56 5.40 -4.61
C ALA A 216 -5.57 6.61 -5.55
N GLN A 217 -6.71 7.31 -5.65
CA GLN A 217 -6.81 8.55 -6.44
C GLN A 217 -5.94 9.68 -5.87
N VAL A 218 -5.95 9.89 -4.55
CA VAL A 218 -5.11 10.90 -3.90
C VAL A 218 -3.63 10.65 -4.22
N LEU A 219 -3.16 9.41 -4.02
CA LEU A 219 -1.76 9.08 -4.25
C LEU A 219 -1.40 9.20 -5.74
N LEU A 220 -2.23 8.65 -6.64
CA LEU A 220 -1.97 8.77 -8.08
C LEU A 220 -2.05 10.22 -8.60
N SER A 221 -2.77 11.11 -7.92
CA SER A 221 -2.78 12.55 -8.24
C SER A 221 -1.50 13.28 -7.82
N ALA A 222 -0.70 12.68 -6.92
CA ALA A 222 0.60 13.18 -6.53
C ALA A 222 1.72 12.80 -7.53
N ASP A 223 1.42 12.01 -8.56
CA ASP A 223 2.35 11.70 -9.66
C ASP A 223 2.86 12.99 -10.32
N GLY A 224 4.19 13.16 -10.37
CA GLY A 224 4.84 14.37 -10.88
C GLY A 224 4.95 15.53 -9.87
N CYS A 225 4.50 15.37 -8.63
CA CYS A 225 4.80 16.32 -7.57
C CYS A 225 6.30 16.27 -7.21
N PRO A 226 6.92 17.42 -6.87
CA PRO A 226 8.31 17.43 -6.46
C PRO A 226 8.53 16.56 -5.22
N VAL A 227 9.72 15.99 -5.10
CA VAL A 227 10.15 15.28 -3.89
C VAL A 227 10.05 16.24 -2.69
N PRO A 228 9.37 15.86 -1.59
CA PRO A 228 9.32 16.70 -0.39
C PRO A 228 10.71 17.01 0.16
N GLY A 229 10.89 18.21 0.73
CA GLY A 229 12.18 18.64 1.28
C GLY A 229 12.68 17.72 2.40
N CYS A 230 11.79 17.30 3.31
CA CYS A 230 12.12 16.35 4.38
C CYS A 230 12.66 15.02 3.83
N VAL A 231 12.08 14.52 2.72
CA VAL A 231 12.54 13.29 2.07
C VAL A 231 13.93 13.48 1.45
N LEU A 232 14.21 14.64 0.84
CA LEU A 232 15.53 14.95 0.29
C LEU A 232 16.60 15.18 1.38
N ASP A 233 16.20 15.68 2.56
CA ASP A 233 17.12 15.86 3.68
C ASP A 233 17.62 14.51 4.22
N GLU A 234 16.77 13.47 4.21
CA GLU A 234 17.12 12.12 4.64
C GLU A 234 17.70 11.25 3.51
N PHE A 235 17.17 11.40 2.29
CA PHE A 235 17.56 10.65 1.09
C PHE A 235 17.99 11.60 -0.04
N PRO A 236 19.17 12.24 0.07
CA PRO A 236 19.61 13.28 -0.87
C PRO A 236 19.88 12.77 -2.29
N ASP A 237 20.07 11.46 -2.45
CA ASP A 237 20.32 10.82 -3.74
C ASP A 237 19.03 10.40 -4.47
N LEU A 238 17.86 10.49 -3.80
CA LEU A 238 16.57 10.14 -4.38
C LEU A 238 16.21 11.11 -5.51
N ASN A 239 15.99 10.58 -6.71
CA ASN A 239 15.61 11.39 -7.86
C ASN A 239 14.08 11.45 -8.06
N GLN A 240 13.66 12.34 -8.96
CA GLN A 240 12.25 12.59 -9.24
C GLN A 240 11.53 11.37 -9.86
N ASP A 241 12.20 10.60 -10.72
CA ASP A 241 11.59 9.42 -11.35
C ASP A 241 11.36 8.31 -10.32
N GLU A 242 12.28 8.13 -9.37
CA GLU A 242 12.14 7.20 -8.24
C GLU A 242 11.01 7.61 -7.30
N TRP A 243 10.91 8.89 -6.96
CA TRP A 243 9.79 9.40 -6.17
C TRP A 243 8.45 9.19 -6.89
N ASN A 244 8.39 9.48 -8.20
CA ASN A 244 7.20 9.17 -8.98
C ASN A 244 6.87 7.66 -8.94
N ALA A 245 7.89 6.79 -9.01
CA ALA A 245 7.69 5.36 -8.90
C ALA A 245 7.12 4.96 -7.53
N VAL A 246 7.61 5.52 -6.42
CA VAL A 246 7.08 5.30 -5.06
C VAL A 246 5.60 5.67 -4.99
N ILE A 247 5.25 6.85 -5.48
CA ILE A 247 3.87 7.33 -5.49
C ILE A 247 2.97 6.44 -6.35
N GLN A 248 3.43 6.07 -7.55
CA GLN A 248 2.69 5.20 -8.46
C GLN A 248 2.49 3.80 -7.86
N VAL A 249 3.54 3.17 -7.33
CA VAL A 249 3.44 1.82 -6.75
C VAL A 249 2.56 1.81 -5.49
N THR A 250 2.66 2.83 -4.65
CA THR A 250 1.76 3.01 -3.49
C THR A 250 0.31 3.12 -3.95
N GLY A 251 0.03 3.99 -4.93
CA GLY A 251 -1.31 4.17 -5.48
C GLY A 251 -1.87 2.90 -6.14
N LEU A 252 -1.06 2.16 -6.88
CA LEU A 252 -1.44 0.88 -7.49
C LEU A 252 -1.66 -0.23 -6.46
N THR A 253 -0.89 -0.23 -5.37
CA THR A 253 -1.10 -1.15 -4.24
C THR A 253 -2.45 -0.89 -3.59
N LEU A 254 -2.78 0.37 -3.29
CA LEU A 254 -4.11 0.74 -2.77
C LEU A 254 -5.22 0.29 -3.73
N LEU A 255 -5.03 0.55 -5.02
CA LEU A 255 -5.99 0.18 -6.07
C LEU A 255 -6.23 -1.33 -6.14
N ALA A 256 -5.21 -2.15 -5.83
CA ALA A 256 -5.31 -3.61 -5.80
C ALA A 256 -6.20 -4.13 -4.64
N PHE A 257 -6.36 -3.35 -3.57
CA PHE A 257 -7.23 -3.65 -2.43
C PHE A 257 -8.61 -2.97 -2.51
N GLU A 258 -8.90 -2.25 -3.60
CA GLU A 258 -10.25 -1.78 -3.90
C GLU A 258 -11.02 -2.81 -4.74
N ALA A 259 -12.34 -2.88 -4.56
CA ALA A 259 -13.17 -3.74 -5.38
C ALA A 259 -13.16 -3.29 -6.84
N GLU A 260 -13.28 -4.25 -7.74
CA GLU A 260 -13.42 -3.96 -9.16
C GLU A 260 -14.85 -3.54 -9.47
N PRO A 261 -15.05 -2.45 -10.25
CA PRO A 261 -16.35 -2.22 -10.86
C PRO A 261 -16.59 -3.39 -11.80
N ALA A 262 -17.68 -4.15 -11.58
CA ALA A 262 -17.95 -5.27 -12.45
C ALA A 262 -18.15 -4.74 -13.88
N CYS A 263 -17.37 -5.30 -14.80
CA CYS A 263 -17.31 -4.87 -16.18
C CYS A 263 -18.74 -4.92 -16.73
N ALA A 264 -19.22 -3.82 -17.33
CA ALA A 264 -20.45 -3.83 -18.09
C ALA A 264 -20.26 -4.80 -19.27
N THR A 265 -20.55 -6.08 -19.04
CA THR A 265 -20.68 -7.07 -20.10
C THR A 265 -21.75 -6.53 -21.04
N GLY A 266 -21.29 -6.01 -22.18
CA GLY A 266 -22.15 -5.41 -23.18
C GLY A 266 -23.18 -6.41 -23.68
N GLU A 267 -24.38 -6.34 -23.11
CA GLU A 267 -25.57 -6.78 -23.81
C GLU A 267 -25.79 -5.79 -24.95
N ARG A 268 -25.30 -6.14 -26.15
CA ARG A 268 -25.82 -5.53 -27.38
C ARG A 268 -27.29 -5.94 -27.50
N PRO A 269 -28.25 -4.99 -27.59
CA PRO A 269 -29.61 -5.34 -27.95
C PRO A 269 -29.62 -5.92 -29.37
N ARG A 270 -30.35 -7.02 -29.51
CA ARG A 270 -30.52 -7.81 -30.75
C ARG A 270 -31.17 -6.99 -31.87
#